data_AF-A0A439DSJ0-F1
#
_entry.id   AF-A0A439DSJ0-F1
#
_cell.length_a   1.000
_cell.length_b   1.000
_cell.length_c   1.000
_cell.angle_alpha   90.00
_cell.angle_beta   90.00
_cell.angle_gamma   90.00
#
_symmetry.space_group_name_H-M   'P 1'
#
loop_
_entity.id
_entity.type
_entity.pdbx_description
1 polymer ?
#
loop_
_entity_poly.entity_id
_entity_poly.type
_entity_poly.pdbx_seq_one_letter_code
_entity_poly.pdbx_strand_id
1 'polypeptide(L)'
;MVSALTTAAILGGVPVAHAQPGFDQDYAITSEVPSLAELDAQIRLLVATPAPDWVKAAQLEGGDRAVVVPKMVYRVGFFRPPRGSSVVTGPETHEADRHTAVINASRQGAPTIQVPAEWRRIDGRWKLASKSLCNGIKTLGLPIPCNFQ
;
A
#
# COMPACT_ATOMS: atom_id res chain seq x y z
N MET A 1 -17.24 42.12 55.19
CA MET A 1 -17.29 40.86 54.41
C MET A 1 -17.01 41.22 52.97
N VAL A 2 -15.85 40.84 52.42
CA VAL A 2 -15.50 41.11 51.01
C VAL A 2 -15.13 39.78 50.37
N SER A 3 -15.91 39.39 49.36
CA SER A 3 -15.89 38.09 48.69
C SER A 3 -14.67 37.94 47.78
N ALA A 4 -14.01 36.77 47.85
CA ALA A 4 -12.98 36.35 46.91
C ALA A 4 -13.64 35.64 45.70
N LEU A 5 -13.35 36.12 44.49
CA LEU A 5 -13.71 35.46 43.23
C LEU A 5 -12.50 34.67 42.71
N THR A 6 -12.60 33.35 42.77
CA THR A 6 -11.57 32.42 42.27
C THR A 6 -11.84 32.13 40.79
N THR A 7 -11.00 32.68 39.90
CA THR A 7 -11.09 32.43 38.45
C THR A 7 -10.48 31.06 38.12
N ALA A 8 -11.31 30.11 37.70
CA ALA A 8 -10.86 28.80 37.24
C ALA A 8 -10.36 28.90 35.79
N ALA A 9 -9.08 28.60 35.56
CA ALA A 9 -8.50 28.49 34.22
C ALA A 9 -8.89 27.15 33.59
N ILE A 10 -9.70 27.20 32.52
CA ILE A 10 -10.04 26.03 31.71
C ILE A 10 -8.89 25.80 30.72
N LEU A 11 -8.03 24.82 31.01
CA LEU A 11 -7.04 24.33 30.04
C LEU A 11 -7.77 23.50 28.99
N GLY A 12 -8.12 24.12 27.86
CA GLY A 12 -8.62 23.43 26.68
C GLY A 12 -7.52 22.51 26.13
N GLY A 13 -7.73 21.20 26.23
CA GLY A 13 -6.83 20.20 25.64
C GLY A 13 -6.82 20.34 24.12
N VAL A 14 -5.63 20.58 23.57
CA VAL A 14 -5.40 20.53 22.12
C VAL A 14 -5.56 19.06 21.68
N PRO A 15 -6.37 18.74 20.67
CA PRO A 15 -6.40 17.38 20.15
C PRO A 15 -5.00 17.04 19.62
N VAL A 16 -4.32 16.09 20.26
CA VAL A 16 -3.11 15.50 19.70
C VAL A 16 -3.56 14.73 18.47
N ALA A 17 -3.41 15.35 17.30
CA ALA A 17 -3.51 14.63 16.04
C ALA A 17 -2.35 13.64 16.03
N HIS A 18 -2.65 12.34 16.18
CA HIS A 18 -1.65 11.30 15.96
C HIS A 18 -1.28 11.36 14.48
N ALA A 19 -0.20 12.07 14.16
CA ALA A 19 0.39 12.02 12.83
C ALA A 19 0.77 10.57 12.57
N GLN A 20 0.01 9.91 11.70
CA GLN A 20 0.39 8.60 11.19
C GLN A 20 1.79 8.78 10.57
N PRO A 21 2.79 7.95 10.93
CA PRO A 21 4.15 8.13 10.44
C PRO A 21 4.10 8.33 8.92
N GLY A 22 4.63 9.46 8.46
CA GLY A 22 4.61 9.82 7.05
C GLY A 22 5.31 8.71 6.26
N PHE A 23 4.67 8.23 5.21
CA PHE A 23 5.32 7.40 4.21
C PHE A 23 6.15 8.31 3.30
N ASP A 24 7.22 7.76 2.75
CA ASP A 24 8.07 8.46 1.80
C ASP A 24 7.26 8.74 0.52
N GLN A 25 7.00 10.02 0.26
CA GLN A 25 6.25 10.49 -0.91
C GLN A 25 7.07 10.28 -2.19
N ASP A 26 8.39 10.10 -2.07
CA ASP A 26 9.32 9.91 -3.17
C ASP A 26 9.76 8.44 -3.32
N TYR A 27 9.07 7.51 -2.63
CA TYR A 27 9.42 6.10 -2.66
C TYR A 27 9.57 5.56 -4.09
N ALA A 28 10.71 4.94 -4.36
CA ALA A 28 11.05 4.38 -5.66
C ALA A 28 11.98 3.19 -5.45
N ILE A 29 11.71 2.09 -6.13
CA ILE A 29 12.68 1.00 -6.21
C ILE A 29 13.51 1.23 -7.47
N THR A 30 14.76 1.69 -7.29
CA THR A 30 15.71 1.99 -8.38
C THR A 30 16.87 1.00 -8.44
N SER A 31 16.95 0.07 -7.48
CA SER A 31 17.92 -1.02 -7.48
C SER A 31 17.84 -1.83 -8.78
N GLU A 32 19.00 -2.30 -9.25
CA GLU A 32 19.05 -3.11 -10.46
C GLU A 32 18.32 -4.45 -10.29
N VAL A 33 18.55 -5.09 -9.13
CA VAL A 33 17.79 -6.26 -8.67
C VAL A 33 17.02 -5.83 -7.42
N PRO A 34 15.68 -5.75 -7.47
CA PRO A 34 14.89 -5.37 -6.31
C PRO A 34 14.89 -6.49 -5.27
N SER A 35 15.01 -6.13 -4.00
CA SER A 35 14.92 -7.07 -2.88
C SER A 35 13.47 -7.31 -2.46
N LEU A 36 13.18 -8.48 -1.88
CA LEU A 36 11.85 -8.77 -1.29
C LEU A 36 11.38 -7.69 -0.30
N ALA A 37 12.29 -7.07 0.46
CA ALA A 37 11.95 -6.01 1.40
C ALA A 37 11.52 -4.71 0.70
N GLU A 38 12.15 -4.35 -0.43
CA GLU A 38 11.71 -3.22 -1.25
C GLU A 38 10.34 -3.53 -1.88
N LEU A 39 10.17 -4.72 -2.45
CA LEU A 39 8.88 -5.14 -3.01
C LEU A 39 7.77 -5.12 -1.93
N ASP A 40 8.06 -5.58 -0.71
CA ASP A 40 7.12 -5.52 0.42
C ASP A 40 6.73 -4.09 0.79
N ALA A 41 7.72 -3.19 0.90
CA ALA A 41 7.48 -1.79 1.19
C ALA A 41 6.59 -1.13 0.12
N GLN A 42 6.80 -1.43 -1.16
CA GLN A 42 5.94 -0.95 -2.24
C GLN A 42 4.50 -1.47 -2.12
N ILE A 43 4.30 -2.76 -1.85
CA ILE A 43 2.96 -3.32 -1.66
C ILE A 43 2.27 -2.67 -0.46
N ARG A 44 2.97 -2.50 0.67
CA ARG A 44 2.42 -1.83 1.86
C ARG A 44 2.03 -0.39 1.55
N LEU A 45 2.86 0.37 0.82
CA LEU A 45 2.54 1.71 0.34
C LEU A 45 1.24 1.72 -0.48
N LEU A 46 1.08 0.75 -1.38
CA LEU A 46 -0.10 0.61 -2.22
C LEU A 46 -1.37 0.27 -1.42
N VAL A 47 -1.35 -0.73 -0.54
CA VAL A 47 -2.59 -1.32 0.00
C VAL A 47 -2.85 -1.04 1.48
N ALA A 48 -1.83 -0.67 2.26
CA ALA A 48 -1.92 -0.51 3.71
C ALA A 48 -1.81 0.96 4.18
N THR A 49 -1.54 1.91 3.27
CA THR A 49 -1.40 3.34 3.60
C THR A 49 -2.41 4.24 2.87
N PRO A 50 -2.73 5.40 3.44
CA PRO A 50 -3.52 6.43 2.77
C PRO A 50 -2.69 7.33 1.83
N ALA A 51 -1.63 6.79 1.19
CA ALA A 51 -0.78 7.59 0.30
C ALA A 51 -1.57 8.33 -0.80
N PRO A 52 -1.15 9.56 -1.20
CA PRO A 52 -1.78 10.30 -2.28
C PRO A 52 -1.82 9.48 -3.57
N ASP A 53 -2.80 9.78 -4.42
CA ASP A 53 -3.02 9.07 -5.67
C ASP A 53 -1.78 9.11 -6.57
N TRP A 54 -1.10 10.25 -6.66
CA TRP A 54 0.12 10.40 -7.46
C TRP A 54 1.29 9.55 -6.96
N VAL A 55 1.43 9.36 -5.64
CA VAL A 55 2.44 8.46 -5.05
C VAL A 55 2.14 7.02 -5.43
N LYS A 56 0.87 6.61 -5.34
CA LYS A 56 0.44 5.26 -5.74
C LYS A 56 0.60 5.06 -7.25
N ALA A 57 0.24 6.05 -8.07
CA ALA A 57 0.39 6.01 -9.52
C ALA A 57 1.84 5.78 -9.94
N ALA A 58 2.80 6.41 -9.26
CA ALA A 58 4.22 6.24 -9.53
C ALA A 58 4.72 4.79 -9.34
N GLN A 59 4.03 3.97 -8.55
CA GLN A 59 4.37 2.57 -8.30
C GLN A 59 3.66 1.59 -9.25
N LEU A 60 2.75 2.05 -10.10
CA LEU A 60 1.88 1.18 -10.91
C LEU A 60 2.22 1.35 -12.39
N GLU A 61 2.32 0.23 -13.12
CA GLU A 61 2.49 0.26 -14.58
C GLU A 61 1.39 1.08 -15.26
N GLY A 62 0.12 0.85 -14.91
CA GLY A 62 -1.03 1.60 -15.42
C GLY A 62 -1.20 3.03 -14.88
N GLY A 63 -0.24 3.54 -14.10
CA GLY A 63 -0.24 4.91 -13.57
C GLY A 63 -1.55 5.30 -12.86
N ASP A 64 -2.06 6.49 -13.17
CA ASP A 64 -3.29 7.04 -12.57
C ASP A 64 -4.53 6.15 -12.81
N ARG A 65 -4.60 5.47 -13.96
CA ARG A 65 -5.75 4.59 -14.30
C ARG A 65 -5.84 3.38 -13.37
N ALA A 66 -4.70 2.96 -12.83
CA ALA A 66 -4.60 1.79 -11.96
C ALA A 66 -4.84 2.11 -10.47
N VAL A 67 -4.78 3.38 -10.06
CA VAL A 67 -4.84 3.82 -8.65
C VAL A 67 -6.14 3.42 -7.93
N VAL A 68 -7.24 3.25 -8.68
CA VAL A 68 -8.52 2.81 -8.11
C VAL A 68 -8.42 1.48 -7.36
N VAL A 69 -7.56 0.56 -7.82
CA VAL A 69 -7.41 -0.78 -7.26
C VAL A 69 -6.83 -0.75 -5.85
N PRO A 70 -5.61 -0.21 -5.61
CA PRO A 70 -5.06 -0.12 -4.25
C PRO A 70 -5.94 0.71 -3.32
N LYS A 71 -6.66 1.73 -3.81
CA LYS A 71 -7.62 2.50 -3.00
C LYS A 71 -8.78 1.65 -2.51
N MET A 72 -9.32 0.79 -3.38
CA MET A 72 -10.39 -0.13 -3.00
C MET A 72 -9.91 -1.17 -2.01
N VAL A 73 -8.72 -1.76 -2.22
CA VAL A 73 -8.12 -2.69 -1.28
C VAL A 73 -7.90 -2.04 0.10
N TYR A 74 -7.36 -0.80 0.12
CA TYR A 74 -7.19 -0.03 1.34
C TYR A 74 -8.52 0.25 2.05
N ARG A 75 -9.56 0.64 1.29
CA ARG A 75 -10.89 0.95 1.83
C ARG A 75 -11.59 -0.28 2.42
N VAL A 76 -11.49 -1.42 1.76
CA VAL A 76 -11.99 -2.70 2.28
C VAL A 76 -11.20 -3.13 3.53
N GLY A 77 -9.96 -2.65 3.66
CA GLY A 77 -9.09 -2.93 4.80
C GLY A 77 -8.66 -4.38 4.86
N PHE A 78 -8.70 -5.10 3.74
CA PHE A 78 -8.42 -6.55 3.70
C PHE A 78 -7.01 -6.87 4.21
N PHE A 79 -6.01 -6.04 3.88
CA PHE A 79 -4.60 -6.23 4.23
C PHE A 79 -4.07 -5.26 5.29
N ARG A 80 -4.96 -4.55 6.00
CA ARG A 80 -4.56 -3.49 6.94
C ARG A 80 -4.62 -3.99 8.39
N PRO A 81 -3.62 -3.64 9.22
CA PRO A 81 -3.70 -3.85 10.66
C PRO A 81 -4.97 -3.26 11.28
N PRO A 82 -5.49 -3.85 12.36
CA PRO A 82 -4.94 -5.02 13.07
C PRO A 82 -5.44 -6.37 12.53
N ARG A 83 -6.37 -6.37 11.58
CA ARG A 83 -7.06 -7.60 11.14
C ARG A 83 -6.53 -8.18 9.84
N GLY A 84 -5.59 -7.53 9.17
CA GLY A 84 -4.95 -8.06 7.98
C GLY A 84 -3.52 -7.57 7.80
N SER A 85 -2.79 -8.25 6.93
CA SER A 85 -1.42 -7.94 6.55
C SER A 85 -1.12 -8.45 5.15
N SER A 86 -0.06 -7.93 4.56
CA SER A 86 0.57 -8.46 3.35
C SER A 86 2.07 -8.58 3.60
N VAL A 87 2.69 -9.64 3.08
CA VAL A 87 4.15 -9.80 3.05
C VAL A 87 4.58 -10.34 1.69
N VAL A 88 5.58 -9.70 1.07
CA VAL A 88 6.21 -10.24 -0.15
C VAL A 88 7.28 -11.26 0.22
N THR A 89 7.22 -12.44 -0.39
CA THR A 89 8.17 -13.54 -0.20
C THR A 89 8.58 -14.14 -1.54
N GLY A 90 9.58 -15.02 -1.50
CA GLY A 90 9.91 -15.88 -2.63
C GLY A 90 8.90 -17.01 -2.87
N PRO A 91 9.16 -17.88 -3.87
CA PRO A 91 10.31 -17.83 -4.77
C PRO A 91 10.28 -16.55 -5.62
N GLU A 92 11.47 -15.98 -5.87
CA GLU A 92 11.62 -14.80 -6.73
C GLU A 92 12.43 -15.13 -7.98
N THR A 93 12.10 -14.47 -9.09
CA THR A 93 12.90 -14.53 -10.31
C THR A 93 13.23 -13.13 -10.78
N HIS A 94 14.38 -12.99 -11.42
CA HIS A 94 14.84 -11.71 -11.93
C HIS A 94 15.34 -11.83 -13.38
N GLU A 95 14.90 -10.90 -14.20
CA GLU A 95 15.31 -10.60 -15.57
C GLU A 95 15.51 -9.09 -15.70
N ALA A 96 16.13 -8.64 -16.81
CA ALA A 96 16.55 -7.24 -16.97
C ALA A 96 15.44 -6.19 -16.74
N ASP A 97 14.23 -6.46 -17.23
CA ASP A 97 13.07 -5.56 -17.15
C ASP A 97 11.89 -6.17 -16.36
N ARG A 98 12.08 -7.36 -15.77
CA ARG A 98 11.02 -8.14 -15.13
C ARG A 98 11.51 -8.79 -13.84
N HIS A 99 10.72 -8.68 -12.78
CA HIS A 99 10.96 -9.38 -11.52
C HIS A 99 9.66 -10.02 -11.03
N THR A 100 9.72 -11.24 -10.51
CA THR A 100 8.53 -11.91 -9.97
C THR A 100 8.75 -12.34 -8.52
N ALA A 101 7.69 -12.32 -7.72
CA ALA A 101 7.68 -12.77 -6.33
C ALA A 101 6.24 -13.15 -5.91
N VAL A 102 6.04 -13.58 -4.67
CA VAL A 102 4.74 -13.98 -4.14
C VAL A 102 4.30 -13.01 -3.04
N ILE A 103 3.10 -12.44 -3.17
CA ILE A 103 2.45 -11.68 -2.11
C ILE A 103 1.62 -12.65 -1.27
N ASN A 104 1.96 -12.80 0.01
CA ASN A 104 1.16 -13.55 0.98
C ASN A 104 0.30 -12.56 1.75
N ALA A 105 -1.01 -12.75 1.65
CA ALA A 105 -1.96 -11.81 2.16
C ALA A 105 -2.88 -12.50 3.17
N SER A 106 -2.89 -11.99 4.40
CA SER A 106 -3.53 -12.64 5.54
C SER A 106 -4.61 -11.75 6.13
N ARG A 107 -5.68 -12.37 6.65
CA ARG A 107 -6.77 -11.70 7.36
C ARG A 107 -7.29 -12.58 8.49
N GLN A 108 -7.63 -11.97 9.62
CA GLN A 108 -8.26 -12.67 10.75
C GLN A 108 -9.55 -13.37 10.29
N GLY A 109 -9.67 -14.66 10.59
CA GLY A 109 -10.83 -15.47 10.25
C GLY A 109 -10.89 -15.94 8.79
N ALA A 110 -9.83 -15.78 8.01
CA ALA A 110 -9.72 -16.30 6.65
C ALA A 110 -8.33 -16.94 6.41
N PRO A 111 -8.22 -17.91 5.48
CA PRO A 111 -6.93 -18.43 5.06
C PRO A 111 -6.03 -17.34 4.44
N THR A 112 -4.71 -17.49 4.61
CA THR A 112 -3.74 -16.70 3.84
C THR A 112 -3.87 -17.05 2.36
N ILE A 113 -3.95 -16.03 1.51
CA ILE A 113 -3.96 -16.18 0.06
C ILE A 113 -2.58 -15.84 -0.49
N GLN A 114 -2.21 -16.51 -1.58
CA GLN A 114 -0.98 -16.27 -2.30
C GLN A 114 -1.29 -15.65 -3.66
N VAL A 115 -0.65 -14.52 -3.95
CA VAL A 115 -0.81 -13.79 -5.21
C VAL A 115 0.55 -13.70 -5.90
N PRO A 116 0.79 -14.48 -6.96
CA PRO A 116 1.97 -14.30 -7.80
C PRO A 116 1.95 -12.90 -8.41
N ALA A 117 3.01 -12.15 -8.20
CA ALA A 117 3.15 -10.78 -8.64
C ALA A 117 4.40 -10.61 -9.53
N GLU A 118 4.28 -9.68 -10.47
CA GLU A 118 5.27 -9.31 -11.45
C GLU A 118 5.47 -7.80 -11.33
N TRP A 119 6.72 -7.39 -11.37
CA TRP A 119 7.16 -6.01 -11.43
C TRP A 119 7.88 -5.80 -12.75
N ARG A 120 7.66 -4.62 -13.34
CA ARG A 120 8.29 -4.18 -14.58
C ARG A 120 9.20 -3.00 -14.32
N ARG A 121 10.38 -3.01 -14.93
CA ARG A 121 11.31 -1.88 -14.89
C ARG A 121 10.95 -0.88 -15.98
N ILE A 122 10.43 0.28 -15.59
CA ILE A 122 9.98 1.35 -16.48
C ILE A 122 10.66 2.64 -16.03
N ASP A 123 11.37 3.29 -16.95
CA ASP A 123 12.11 4.53 -16.69
C ASP A 123 13.05 4.43 -15.47
N GLY A 124 13.74 3.29 -15.34
CA GLY A 124 14.68 3.03 -14.25
C GLY A 124 14.03 2.69 -12.90
N ARG A 125 12.71 2.58 -12.82
CA ARG A 125 11.96 2.27 -11.59
C ARG A 125 11.18 0.96 -11.73
N TRP A 126 11.10 0.18 -10.66
CA TRP A 126 10.22 -1.00 -10.64
C TRP A 126 8.79 -0.62 -10.28
N LYS A 127 7.86 -0.99 -11.15
CA LYS A 127 6.42 -0.76 -10.99
C LYS A 127 5.69 -2.09 -10.97
N LEU A 128 4.65 -2.21 -10.14
CA LEU A 128 3.79 -3.38 -10.12
C LEU A 128 3.06 -3.49 -11.46
N ALA A 129 3.18 -4.66 -12.11
CA ALA A 129 2.63 -4.89 -13.43
C ALA A 129 1.09 -4.84 -13.42
N SER A 130 0.49 -4.28 -14.46
CA SER A 130 -0.97 -4.21 -14.65
C SER A 130 -1.60 -5.61 -14.67
N LYS A 131 -0.89 -6.61 -15.22
CA LYS A 131 -1.31 -8.02 -15.16
C LYS A 131 -1.42 -8.54 -13.73
N SER A 132 -0.46 -8.24 -12.87
CA SER A 132 -0.47 -8.68 -11.46
C SER A 132 -1.52 -7.96 -10.65
N LEU A 133 -1.75 -6.67 -10.93
CA LEU A 133 -2.85 -5.93 -10.34
C LEU A 133 -4.21 -6.57 -10.67
N CYS A 134 -4.41 -6.96 -11.94
CA CYS A 134 -5.58 -7.68 -12.39
C CYS A 134 -5.76 -9.05 -11.74
N ASN A 135 -4.68 -9.81 -11.59
CA ASN A 135 -4.71 -11.07 -10.86
C ASN A 135 -5.14 -10.83 -9.40
N GLY A 136 -4.63 -9.78 -8.76
CA GLY A 136 -5.04 -9.37 -7.41
C GLY A 136 -6.54 -9.06 -7.31
N ILE A 137 -7.09 -8.29 -8.25
CA ILE A 137 -8.54 -8.01 -8.33
C ILE A 137 -9.34 -9.30 -8.38
N LYS A 138 -8.98 -10.21 -9.29
CA LYS A 138 -9.68 -11.48 -9.49
C LYS A 138 -9.61 -12.35 -8.23
N THR A 139 -8.43 -12.47 -7.63
CA THR A 139 -8.22 -13.25 -6.40
C THR A 139 -9.02 -12.70 -5.22
N LEU A 140 -9.18 -11.37 -5.15
CA LEU A 140 -9.94 -10.71 -4.09
C LEU A 140 -11.44 -10.56 -4.39
N GLY A 141 -11.90 -10.97 -5.57
CA GLY A 141 -13.30 -10.82 -5.99
C GLY A 141 -13.75 -9.35 -6.05
N LEU A 142 -12.85 -8.43 -6.37
CA LEU A 142 -13.18 -7.01 -6.45
C LEU A 142 -13.96 -6.72 -7.75
N PRO A 143 -15.06 -5.95 -7.70
CA PRO A 143 -15.85 -5.61 -8.88
C PRO A 143 -15.22 -4.45 -9.66
N ILE A 144 -13.94 -4.59 -10.06
CA ILE A 144 -13.18 -3.56 -10.76
C ILE A 144 -12.75 -4.11 -12.13
N PRO A 145 -13.07 -3.43 -13.25
CA PRO A 145 -12.63 -3.86 -14.56
C PRO A 145 -11.11 -3.68 -14.73
N CYS A 146 -10.51 -4.59 -15.48
CA CYS A 146 -9.09 -4.57 -15.82
C CYS A 146 -8.83 -3.77 -17.11
N ASN A 147 -8.91 -2.44 -17.03
CA ASN A 147 -8.83 -1.53 -18.19
C ASN A 147 -7.72 -0.45 -18.06
N PHE A 148 -6.60 -0.82 -17.45
CA PHE A 148 -5.44 0.02 -17.15
C PHE A 148 -4.14 -0.55 -17.75
N GLN A 149 -4.25 -1.21 -18.90
CA GLN A 149 -3.13 -1.57 -19.77
C GLN A 149 -2.80 -0.42 -20.72
#